data_AF-A0A6P0ZM89-F1
#
_entry.id   AF-A0A6P0ZM89-F1
#
_cell.length_a   1.000
_cell.length_b   1.000
_cell.length_c   1.000
_cell.angle_alpha   90.00
_cell.angle_beta   90.00
_cell.angle_gamma   90.00
#
_symmetry.space_group_name_H-M   'P 1'
#
loop_
_entity.id
_entity.type
_entity.pdbx_description
1 polymer ?
#
loop_
_entity_poly.entity_id
_entity_poly.type
_entity_poly.pdbx_seq_one_letter_code
_entity_poly.pdbx_strand_id
1 'polypeptide(L)' 'MNRAVILTAIPVEYIAVKAHLSNIQEEEHEQGTVYELGQFSDNGKSWEVGIVEIGPGNTRAAMETERAIAYFDPDVVLCF' A
#
# COMPACT_ATOMS: atom_id res chain seq x y z
N MET A 1 -9.41 -7.68 -10.83
CA MET A 1 -8.07 -8.10 -10.37
C MET A 1 -7.99 -7.66 -8.93
N ASN A 2 -7.62 -8.55 -8.01
CA ASN A 2 -7.72 -8.23 -6.59
C ASN A 2 -6.70 -7.15 -6.23
N ARG A 3 -7.10 -6.21 -5.39
CA ARG A 3 -6.28 -5.08 -4.97
C ARG A 3 -6.18 -5.03 -3.45
N ALA A 4 -4.95 -4.88 -2.96
CA ALA A 4 -4.68 -4.61 -1.56
C ALA A 4 -3.94 -3.28 -1.42
N VAL A 5 -4.17 -2.57 -0.31
CA VAL A 5 -3.30 -1.46 0.10
C VAL A 5 -2.70 -1.77 1.46
N ILE A 6 -1.40 -1.54 1.59
CA ILE A 6 -0.61 -1.81 2.79
C ILE A 6 0.00 -0.51 3.30
N LEU A 7 -0.33 -0.16 4.54
CA LEU A 7 0.17 1.01 5.23
C LEU A 7 1.20 0.55 6.26
N THR A 8 2.40 1.12 6.21
CA THR A 8 3.49 0.78 7.14
C THR A 8 3.89 1.98 7.98
N ALA A 9 4.18 1.77 9.26
CA ALA A 9 4.57 2.83 10.16
C ALA A 9 6.07 3.18 10.10
N ILE A 10 6.93 2.22 9.75
CA ILE A 10 8.39 2.43 9.75
C ILE A 10 9.09 1.83 8.51
N PRO A 11 10.32 2.32 8.16
CA PRO A 11 11.00 1.92 6.94
C PRO A 11 11.30 0.42 6.82
N VAL A 12 11.55 -0.28 7.92
CA VAL A 12 11.86 -1.71 7.88
C VAL A 12 10.66 -2.56 7.45
N GLU A 13 9.45 -2.17 7.86
CA GLU A 13 8.20 -2.81 7.45
C GLU A 13 7.95 -2.54 5.96
N TYR A 14 8.13 -1.29 5.54
CA TYR A 14 8.03 -0.88 4.15
C TYR A 14 8.92 -1.72 3.25
N ILE A 15 10.22 -1.79 3.57
CA ILE A 15 11.20 -2.54 2.81
C ILE A 15 10.86 -4.04 2.79
N ALA A 16 10.42 -4.59 3.92
CA ALA A 16 10.06 -6.01 4.01
C ALA A 16 8.89 -6.35 3.08
N VAL A 17 7.82 -5.55 3.08
CA VAL A 17 6.67 -5.76 2.20
C VAL A 17 7.07 -5.53 0.74
N LYS A 18 7.78 -4.44 0.44
CA LYS A 18 8.24 -4.10 -0.92
C LYS A 18 9.08 -5.22 -1.54
N ALA A 19 9.89 -5.93 -0.75
CA ALA A 19 10.70 -7.05 -1.23
C ALA A 19 9.89 -8.23 -1.81
N HIS A 20 8.59 -8.31 -1.51
CA HIS A 20 7.68 -9.31 -2.07
C HIS A 20 6.98 -8.86 -3.36
N LEU A 21 7.12 -7.58 -3.75
CA LEU A 21 6.45 -7.01 -4.91
C LEU A 21 7.36 -6.99 -6.13
N SER A 22 6.74 -7.11 -7.29
CA SER A 22 7.39 -6.99 -8.61
C SER A 22 6.73 -5.88 -9.44
N ASN A 23 7.39 -5.41 -10.49
CA ASN A 23 6.85 -4.38 -11.41
C ASN A 23 6.36 -3.10 -10.69
N ILE A 24 7.13 -2.64 -9.71
CA ILE A 24 6.77 -1.50 -8.87
C ILE A 24 6.76 -0.20 -9.68
N GLN A 25 5.71 0.61 -9.52
CA GLN A 25 5.54 1.94 -10.09
C GLN A 25 5.08 2.91 -9.00
N GLU A 26 5.55 4.15 -9.06
CA GLU A 26 5.07 5.21 -8.18
C GLU A 26 3.75 5.77 -8.69
N GLU A 27 2.80 5.96 -7.79
CA GLU A 27 1.52 6.61 -8.03
C GLU A 27 1.32 7.71 -6.99
N GLU A 28 1.38 8.97 -7.44
CA GLU A 28 1.22 10.13 -6.58
C GLU A 28 -0.26 10.52 -6.50
N HIS A 29 -0.80 10.48 -5.27
CA HIS A 29 -2.12 11.00 -4.97
C HIS A 29 -2.11 12.53 -5.07
N GLU A 30 -3.23 13.14 -5.46
CA GLU A 30 -3.37 14.61 -5.63
C GLU A 30 -3.04 15.43 -4.37
N GLN A 31 -3.02 14.79 -3.20
CA GLN A 31 -2.66 15.39 -1.91
C GLN A 31 -1.19 15.20 -1.53
N GLY A 32 -0.37 14.66 -2.43
CA GLY A 32 1.09 14.51 -2.31
C GLY A 32 1.59 13.20 -1.70
N THR A 33 0.69 12.29 -1.31
CA THR A 33 1.11 10.95 -0.85
C THR A 33 1.55 10.12 -2.05
N VAL A 34 2.78 9.62 -2.02
CA VAL A 34 3.31 8.71 -3.04
C VAL A 34 3.10 7.28 -2.58
N TYR A 35 2.29 6.54 -3.33
CA TYR A 35 2.14 5.10 -3.18
C TYR A 35 3.07 4.40 -4.16
N GLU A 36 3.54 3.22 -3.79
CA GLU A 36 4.16 2.30 -4.74
C GLU A 36 3.19 1.17 -5.07
N LEU A 37 2.77 1.05 -6.32
CA LEU A 37 1.96 -0.04 -6.82
C LEU A 37 2.86 -1.13 -7.38
N GLY A 38 2.74 -2.34 -6.86
CA GLY A 38 3.44 -3.53 -7.35
C GLY A 38 2.51 -4.72 -7.54
N GLN A 39 3.06 -5.78 -8.11
CA GLN A 39 2.38 -7.05 -8.32
C GLN A 39 2.90 -8.10 -7.34
N PHE A 40 2.00 -8.69 -6.58
CA PHE A 40 2.23 -9.86 -5.74
C PHE A 40 1.59 -11.08 -6.40
N SER A 41 2.37 -12.12 -6.68
CA SER A 41 1.86 -13.35 -7.29
C SER A 41 2.34 -14.57 -6.54
N ASP A 42 1.39 -15.42 -6.13
CA ASP A 42 1.68 -16.68 -5.45
C ASP A 42 0.61 -17.72 -5.83
N ASN A 43 1.03 -18.98 -5.98
CA ASN A 43 0.15 -20.12 -6.29
C ASN A 43 -0.82 -19.87 -7.47
N GLY A 44 -0.38 -19.15 -8.50
CA GLY A 44 -1.19 -18.83 -9.69
C GLY A 44 -2.25 -17.73 -9.48
N LYS A 45 -2.29 -17.09 -8.32
CA LYS A 45 -3.10 -15.90 -8.05
C LYS A 45 -2.22 -14.65 -8.09
N SER A 46 -2.78 -13.54 -8.54
CA SER A 46 -2.07 -12.27 -8.66
C SER A 46 -2.90 -11.15 -8.04
N TRP A 47 -2.22 -10.26 -7.34
CA TRP A 47 -2.77 -9.09 -6.66
C TRP A 47 -1.96 -7.87 -7.04
N GLU A 48 -2.67 -6.78 -7.30
CA GLU A 48 -2.06 -5.46 -7.29
C GLU A 48 -2.00 -4.96 -5.84
N VAL A 49 -0.83 -4.55 -5.40
CA VAL A 49 -0.59 -4.13 -4.02
C VAL A 49 -0.03 -2.73 -4.03
N GLY A 50 -0.77 -1.79 -3.47
CA GLY A 50 -0.25 -0.47 -3.11
C GLY A 50 0.43 -0.51 -1.76
N ILE A 51 1.61 0.07 -1.63
CA ILE A 51 2.31 0.21 -0.36
C ILE A 51 2.67 1.67 -0.12
N VAL A 52 2.58 2.12 1.13
CA VAL A 52 3.01 3.46 1.57
C VAL A 52 3.57 3.43 2.99
N GLU A 53 4.65 4.18 3.23
CA GLU A 53 5.13 4.49 4.58
C GLU A 53 4.49 5.79 5.07
N ILE A 54 3.70 5.72 6.14
CA ILE A 54 2.89 6.83 6.66
C ILE A 54 3.44 7.43 7.96
N GLY A 55 4.47 6.78 8.52
CA GLY A 55 4.98 7.07 9.85
C GLY A 55 4.07 6.55 10.97
N PRO A 56 4.55 6.54 12.21
CA PRO A 56 3.76 6.07 13.34
C PRO A 56 2.64 7.05 13.72
N GLY A 57 1.54 6.50 14.24
CA GLY A 57 0.48 7.24 14.92
C GLY A 57 -0.91 7.04 14.33
N ASN A 58 -1.89 6.82 15.22
CA ASN A 58 -3.26 6.47 14.85
C ASN A 58 -3.95 7.50 13.96
N THR A 59 -3.69 8.79 14.16
CA THR A 59 -4.30 9.86 13.35
C THR A 59 -3.85 9.80 11.90
N ARG A 60 -2.55 9.55 11.66
CA ARG A 60 -2.02 9.40 10.29
C ARG A 60 -2.54 8.11 9.67
N ALA A 61 -2.49 7.00 10.40
CA ALA A 61 -3.04 5.72 9.93
C ALA A 61 -4.51 5.82 9.53
N ALA A 62 -5.35 6.47 10.34
CA ALA A 62 -6.77 6.65 10.04
C ALA A 62 -6.99 7.51 8.79
N MET A 63 -6.28 8.63 8.68
CA MET A 63 -6.36 9.54 7.52
C MET A 63 -5.92 8.84 6.23
N GLU A 64 -4.78 8.15 6.26
CA GLU A 64 -4.24 7.47 5.08
C GLU A 64 -5.06 6.23 4.70
N THR A 65 -5.65 5.54 5.68
CA THR A 65 -6.56 4.41 5.41
C THR A 65 -7.80 4.88 4.66
N GLU A 66 -8.44 5.96 5.12
CA GLU A 66 -9.63 6.51 4.46
C GLU A 66 -9.30 6.97 3.04
N ARG A 67 -8.19 7.70 2.86
CA ARG A 67 -7.72 8.13 1.56
C ARG A 67 -7.44 6.97 0.62
N ALA A 68 -6.71 5.95 1.10
CA ALA A 68 -6.39 4.77 0.31
C ALA A 68 -7.64 4.03 -0.16
N ILE A 69 -8.65 3.91 0.70
CA ILE A 69 -9.95 3.31 0.32
C ILE A 69 -10.63 4.15 -0.75
N ALA A 70 -10.72 5.47 -0.56
CA ALA A 70 -11.39 6.37 -1.50
C ALA A 70 -10.71 6.43 -2.87
N TYR A 71 -9.38 6.35 -2.91
CA TYR A 71 -8.60 6.49 -4.13
C TYR A 71 -8.46 5.17 -4.90
N PHE A 72 -8.20 4.05 -4.20
CA PHE A 72 -7.88 2.78 -4.82
C PHE A 72 -9.05 1.79 -4.87
N ASP A 73 -10.12 1.99 -4.10
CA ASP A 73 -11.23 1.02 -3.95
C ASP A 73 -10.74 -0.44 -3.77
N PRO A 74 -9.87 -0.73 -2.77
CA PRO A 74 -9.25 -2.04 -2.62
C PRO A 74 -10.17 -3.08 -1.98
N ASP A 75 -9.91 -4.36 -2.25
CA ASP A 75 -10.61 -5.47 -1.59
C ASP A 75 -10.21 -5.60 -0.10
N VAL A 76 -8.99 -5.19 0.25
CA VAL A 76 -8.46 -5.27 1.60
C VAL A 76 -7.44 -4.15 1.87
N VAL A 77 -7.45 -3.66 3.11
CA VAL A 77 -6.41 -2.77 3.63
C VAL A 77 -5.74 -3.44 4.82
N LEU A 78 -4.42 -3.43 4.83
CA LEU A 78 -3.59 -3.92 5.94
C LEU A 78 -2.79 -2.74 6.50
N CYS A 79 -2.71 -2.64 7.82
CA CYS A 79 -1.93 -1.61 8.51
C CYS A 79 -1.05 -2.29 9.55
N PHE A 80 0.26 -1.99 9.50
CA PHE A 80 1.27 -2.50 10.43
C PHE A 80 1.97 -1.34 11.15
#